data_AF-A0A2E1DTE1-F1
#
_entry.id   AF-A0A2E1DTE1-F1
#
_cell.length_a   1.000
_cell.length_b   1.000
_cell.length_c   1.000
_cell.angle_alpha   90.00
_cell.angle_beta   90.00
_cell.angle_gamma   90.00
#
_symmetry.space_group_name_H-M   'P 1'
#
loop_
_entity.id
_entity.type
_entity.pdbx_description
1 polymer ?
#
loop_
_entity_poly.entity_id
_entity_poly.type
_entity_poly.pdbx_seq_one_letter_code
_entity_poly.pdbx_strand_id
1 'polypeptide(L)'
;MADQAAPVTAGLGAGRAEGTVTRHALAGGRVLVLERAPDDGFSACAVIDPAATGSPEFDAWIAAALDKGRYVPVGAGRWQSHEWIEPVLEIQKHSGAQGLMLRIVETRLEALKRGRNAVKRETGNA
;
A
#
# COMPACT_ATOMS: atom_id res chain seq x y z
N MET A 1 -20.72 -9.91 -5.31
CA MET A 1 -20.14 -8.56 -5.44
C MET A 1 -18.97 -8.69 -6.39
N ALA A 2 -18.94 -7.93 -7.48
CA ALA A 2 -17.77 -7.92 -8.36
C ALA A 2 -16.60 -7.34 -7.56
N ASP A 3 -15.58 -8.16 -7.33
CA ASP A 3 -14.30 -7.73 -6.76
C ASP A 3 -13.67 -6.80 -7.81
N GLN A 4 -13.89 -5.49 -7.69
CA GLN A 4 -13.30 -4.53 -8.60
C GLN A 4 -11.79 -4.61 -8.39
N ALA A 5 -11.07 -5.17 -9.36
CA ALA A 5 -9.62 -5.27 -9.31
C ALA A 5 -9.03 -3.88 -9.01
N ALA A 6 -8.13 -3.81 -8.03
CA ALA A 6 -7.53 -2.54 -7.61
C ALA A 6 -6.91 -1.84 -8.84
N PRO A 7 -7.04 -0.51 -8.99
CA PRO A 7 -6.55 0.20 -10.18
C PRO A 7 -5.08 -0.10 -10.52
N VAL A 8 -4.25 -0.32 -9.49
CA VAL A 8 -2.83 -0.71 -9.61
C VAL A 8 -2.61 -2.05 -10.33
N THR A 9 -3.65 -2.89 -10.47
CA THR A 9 -3.63 -4.19 -11.15
C THR A 9 -4.26 -4.16 -12.53
N ALA A 10 -4.75 -3.01 -12.99
CA ALA A 10 -5.37 -2.88 -14.29
C ALA A 10 -4.40 -3.31 -15.40
N GLY A 11 -4.81 -4.30 -16.20
CA GLY A 11 -3.99 -4.85 -17.29
C GLY A 11 -2.95 -5.89 -16.89
N LEU A 12 -2.80 -6.23 -15.60
CA LEU A 12 -1.84 -7.26 -15.14
C LEU A 12 -2.37 -8.70 -15.21
N GLY A 13 -3.62 -8.89 -15.64
CA GLY A 13 -4.30 -10.18 -15.61
C GLY A 13 -4.64 -10.65 -14.19
N ALA A 14 -5.05 -11.91 -14.05
CA ALA A 14 -5.39 -12.48 -12.76
C ALA A 14 -4.14 -12.69 -11.89
N GLY A 15 -4.14 -12.15 -10.68
CA GLY A 15 -3.10 -12.40 -9.69
C GLY A 15 -3.24 -13.76 -9.04
N ARG A 16 -2.15 -14.27 -8.44
CA ARG A 16 -2.15 -15.48 -7.62
C ARG A 16 -2.40 -15.11 -6.16
N ALA A 17 -3.51 -15.58 -5.60
CA ALA A 17 -3.81 -15.42 -4.19
C ALA A 17 -2.98 -16.42 -3.34
N GLU A 18 -2.35 -15.91 -2.29
CA GLU A 18 -1.53 -16.66 -1.34
C GLU A 18 -1.80 -16.13 0.09
N GLY A 19 -2.71 -16.75 0.82
CA GLY A 19 -3.10 -16.29 2.15
C GLY A 19 -3.75 -14.90 2.10
N THR A 20 -3.14 -13.91 2.76
CA THR A 20 -3.62 -12.52 2.80
C THR A 20 -3.08 -11.64 1.67
N VAL A 21 -2.26 -12.19 0.77
CA VAL A 21 -1.67 -11.43 -0.32
C VAL A 21 -2.09 -11.93 -1.70
N THR A 22 -2.10 -11.02 -2.66
CA THR A 22 -2.22 -11.33 -4.08
C THR A 22 -0.93 -10.94 -4.79
N ARG A 23 -0.33 -11.86 -5.55
CA ARG A 23 0.90 -11.63 -6.29
C ARG A 23 0.63 -11.52 -7.79
N HIS A 24 1.23 -10.54 -8.43
CA HIS A 24 1.23 -10.38 -9.89
C HIS A 24 2.68 -10.39 -10.39
N ALA A 25 2.95 -11.24 -11.38
CA ALA A 25 4.23 -11.23 -12.08
C ALA A 25 4.32 -9.97 -12.95
N LEU A 26 5.47 -9.31 -12.90
CA LEU A 26 5.77 -8.15 -13.73
C LEU A 26 6.93 -8.48 -14.68
N ALA A 27 7.13 -7.62 -15.68
CA ALA A 27 8.28 -7.71 -16.58
C ALA A 27 9.61 -7.62 -15.81
N GLY A 28 10.62 -8.33 -16.32
CA GLY A 28 11.96 -8.36 -15.71
C GLY A 28 12.05 -9.20 -14.44
N GLY A 29 11.12 -10.14 -14.21
CA GLY A 29 11.14 -11.03 -13.04
C GLY A 29 10.70 -10.40 -11.72
N ARG A 30 10.17 -9.17 -11.77
CA ARG A 30 9.65 -8.45 -10.60
C ARG A 30 8.29 -9.00 -10.18
N VAL A 31 7.93 -8.75 -8.93
CA VAL A 31 6.64 -9.17 -8.37
C VAL A 31 5.96 -8.00 -7.70
N LEU A 32 4.72 -7.70 -8.12
CA LEU A 32 3.81 -6.84 -7.35
C LEU A 32 3.10 -7.73 -6.31
N VAL A 33 3.16 -7.33 -5.06
CA VAL A 33 2.46 -7.95 -3.93
C VAL A 33 1.44 -6.94 -3.41
N LEU A 34 0.19 -7.36 -3.34
CA LEU A 34 -0.90 -6.60 -2.73
C LEU A 34 -1.35 -7.31 -1.46
N GLU A 35 -1.22 -6.64 -0.33
CA GLU A 35 -1.76 -7.11 0.94
C GLU A 35 -3.23 -6.70 1.02
N ARG A 36 -4.14 -7.66 1.19
CA ARG A 36 -5.52 -7.36 1.59
C ARG A 36 -5.47 -7.02 3.07
N ALA A 37 -5.85 -5.79 3.43
CA ALA A 37 -5.78 -5.30 4.80
C ALA A 37 -6.36 -6.31 5.80
N PRO A 38 -5.67 -6.61 6.91
CA PRO A 38 -6.30 -7.27 8.05
C PRO A 38 -7.31 -6.31 8.72
N ASP A 39 -8.12 -6.84 9.64
CA ASP A 39 -9.11 -6.06 10.43
C ASP A 39 -8.47 -4.92 11.27
N ASP A 40 -7.13 -4.82 11.30
CA ASP A 40 -6.34 -3.80 11.97
C ASP A 40 -6.08 -2.53 11.12
N GLY A 41 -6.50 -2.51 9.85
CA GLY A 41 -6.69 -1.27 9.09
C GLY A 41 -5.47 -0.72 8.35
N PHE A 42 -4.52 -1.57 7.96
CA PHE A 42 -3.38 -1.20 7.12
C PHE A 42 -3.43 -1.94 5.78
N SER A 43 -3.43 -1.21 4.66
CA SER A 43 -3.24 -1.80 3.31
C SER A 43 -1.81 -1.55 2.84
N ALA A 44 -1.22 -2.49 2.12
CA ALA A 44 0.09 -2.26 1.52
C ALA A 44 0.20 -2.83 0.10
N CYS A 45 0.97 -2.14 -0.74
CA CYS A 45 1.46 -2.68 -2.00
C CYS A 45 2.98 -2.65 -2.02
N ALA A 46 3.61 -3.69 -2.56
CA ALA A 46 5.05 -3.78 -2.68
C ALA A 46 5.46 -4.27 -4.06
N VAL A 47 6.52 -3.69 -4.61
CA VAL A 47 7.24 -4.25 -5.75
C VAL A 47 8.56 -4.81 -5.24
N ILE A 48 8.81 -6.07 -5.58
CA ILE A 48 10.06 -6.76 -5.29
C ILE A 48 10.84 -6.91 -6.59
N ASP A 49 12.06 -6.39 -6.60
CA ASP A 49 13.05 -6.59 -7.65
C ASP A 49 14.16 -7.53 -7.14
N PRO A 50 14.15 -8.82 -7.54
CA PRO A 50 15.12 -9.79 -7.08
C PRO A 50 16.53 -9.52 -7.60
N ALA A 51 16.68 -8.76 -8.70
CA ALA A 51 17.99 -8.42 -9.24
C ALA A 51 18.70 -7.34 -8.43
N ALA A 52 17.99 -6.66 -7.51
CA ALA A 52 18.52 -5.64 -6.62
C ALA A 52 19.30 -4.53 -7.36
N THR A 53 18.93 -4.22 -8.60
CA THR A 53 19.68 -3.33 -9.52
C THR A 53 19.71 -1.86 -9.09
N GLY A 54 19.21 -1.52 -7.91
CA GLY A 54 18.91 -0.15 -7.53
C GLY A 54 17.66 0.37 -8.26
N SER A 55 17.25 1.58 -7.91
CA SER A 55 16.06 2.22 -8.47
C SER A 55 16.31 3.73 -8.60
N PRO A 56 17.23 4.16 -9.47
CA PRO A 56 17.65 5.56 -9.55
C PRO A 56 16.49 6.51 -9.89
N GLU A 57 15.50 6.05 -10.66
CA GLU A 57 14.29 6.82 -10.96
C GLU A 57 13.43 7.04 -9.70
N PHE A 58 13.32 6.02 -8.85
CA PHE A 58 12.65 6.15 -7.55
C PHE A 58 13.42 7.09 -6.63
N ASP A 59 14.76 7.00 -6.62
CA ASP A 59 15.61 7.85 -5.79
C ASP A 59 15.49 9.33 -6.20
N ALA A 60 15.48 9.60 -7.51
CA ALA A 60 15.24 10.93 -8.05
C ALA A 60 13.82 11.43 -7.70
N TRP A 61 12.82 10.56 -7.82
CA TRP A 61 11.43 10.90 -7.51
C TRP A 61 11.23 11.23 -6.02
N ILE A 62 11.74 10.41 -5.10
CA ILE A 62 11.57 10.66 -3.66
C ILE A 62 12.34 11.92 -3.25
N ALA A 63 13.55 12.15 -3.80
CA ALA A 63 14.29 13.39 -3.54
C ALA A 63 13.49 14.63 -3.96
N ALA A 64 12.88 14.61 -5.15
CA ALA A 64 12.01 15.71 -5.60
C ALA A 64 10.72 15.84 -4.77
N ALA A 65 10.18 14.74 -4.23
CA ALA A 65 9.00 14.77 -3.38
C ALA A 65 9.31 15.36 -1.99
N LEU A 66 10.51 15.09 -1.46
CA LEU A 66 11.02 15.67 -0.22
C LEU A 66 11.28 17.17 -0.36
N ASP A 67 11.92 17.58 -1.46
CA ASP A 67 12.18 19.00 -1.77
C ASP A 67 10.88 19.82 -1.84
N LYS A 68 9.82 19.23 -2.38
CA LYS A 68 8.47 19.82 -2.44
C LYS A 68 7.68 19.73 -1.14
N GLY A 69 8.25 19.14 -0.09
CA GLY A 69 7.58 18.98 1.21
C GLY A 69 6.40 18.01 1.22
N ARG A 70 6.24 17.17 0.18
CA ARG A 70 5.14 16.19 0.08
C ARG A 70 5.31 15.01 1.01
N TYR A 71 6.56 14.66 1.30
CA TYR A 71 6.92 13.61 2.23
C TYR A 71 7.94 14.13 3.24
N VAL A 72 7.98 13.50 4.41
CA VAL A 72 8.99 13.73 5.45
C VAL A 72 9.70 12.43 5.78
N PRO A 73 11.02 12.44 6.00
CA PRO A 73 11.75 11.27 6.44
C PRO A 73 11.34 10.90 7.88
N VAL A 74 11.06 9.62 8.10
CA VAL A 74 10.71 9.07 9.42
C VAL A 74 11.68 7.98 9.89
N GLY A 75 12.64 7.62 9.03
CA GLY A 75 13.69 6.65 9.30
C GLY A 75 14.51 6.38 8.05
N ALA A 76 15.58 5.59 8.19
CA ALA A 76 16.37 5.16 7.05
C ALA A 76 15.49 4.39 6.05
N GLY A 77 15.45 4.85 4.80
CA GLY A 77 14.62 4.26 3.74
C GLY A 77 13.12 4.37 3.97
N ARG A 78 12.64 5.28 4.82
CA ARG A 78 11.21 5.44 5.17
C ARG A 78 10.77 6.89 5.14
N TRP A 79 9.64 7.16 4.49
CA TRP A 79 9.08 8.50 4.32
C TRP A 79 7.57 8.49 4.48
N GLN A 80 6.99 9.49 5.15
CA GLN A 80 5.55 9.63 5.35
C GLN A 80 5.01 10.86 4.64
N SER A 81 3.80 10.78 4.08
CA SER A 81 3.14 11.92 3.45
C SER A 81 2.91 13.06 4.46
N HIS A 82 3.30 14.27 4.10
CA HIS A 82 3.32 15.44 4.99
C HIS A 82 2.14 16.41 4.76
N GLU A 83 1.39 16.24 3.67
CA GLU A 83 0.10 16.90 3.46
C GLU A 83 -1.02 16.02 4.01
N TRP A 84 -2.09 16.63 4.55
CA TRP A 84 -3.25 15.95 5.12
C TRP A 84 -4.00 15.16 4.03
N ILE A 85 -3.48 13.96 3.73
CA ILE A 85 -4.08 12.97 2.86
C ILE A 85 -4.49 11.85 3.82
N GLU A 86 -5.79 11.63 3.97
CA GLU A 86 -6.29 10.43 4.63
C GLU A 86 -6.54 9.36 3.55
N PRO A 87 -5.86 8.20 3.61
CA PRO A 87 -4.90 7.77 4.62
C PRO A 87 -3.49 8.37 4.46
N VAL A 88 -2.79 8.53 5.58
CA VAL A 88 -1.35 8.86 5.58
C VAL A 88 -0.59 7.71 4.93
N LEU A 89 0.20 8.01 3.91
CA LEU A 89 0.98 7.02 3.19
C LEU A 89 2.41 6.99 3.74
N GLU A 90 2.90 5.78 4.03
CA GLU A 90 4.31 5.53 4.30
C GLU A 90 4.94 4.79 3.12
N ILE A 91 6.02 5.35 2.59
CA ILE A 91 6.84 4.75 1.55
C ILE A 91 8.07 4.16 2.20
N GLN A 92 8.41 2.94 1.81
CA GLN A 92 9.55 2.20 2.32
C GLN A 92 10.40 1.67 1.17
N LYS A 93 11.71 1.81 1.28
CA LYS A 93 12.71 1.23 0.39
C LYS A 93 13.66 0.36 1.22
N HIS A 94 13.62 -0.94 0.99
CA HIS A 94 14.43 -1.93 1.72
C HIS A 94 15.28 -2.74 0.75
N SER A 95 16.57 -2.88 1.04
CA SER A 95 17.44 -3.83 0.34
C SER A 95 17.74 -5.00 1.27
N GLY A 96 17.53 -6.23 0.82
CA GLY A 96 17.77 -7.41 1.62
C GLY A 96 18.07 -8.66 0.79
N ALA A 97 18.06 -9.83 1.43
CA ALA A 97 18.38 -11.11 0.79
C ALA A 97 17.42 -11.48 -0.37
N GLN A 98 16.20 -10.93 -0.37
CA GLN A 98 15.20 -11.13 -1.44
C GLN A 98 15.29 -10.09 -2.57
N GLY A 99 16.29 -9.20 -2.51
CA GLY A 99 16.48 -8.10 -3.45
C GLY A 99 16.01 -6.76 -2.90
N LEU A 100 15.66 -5.86 -3.82
CA LEU A 100 15.14 -4.53 -3.49
C LEU A 100 13.61 -4.59 -3.37
N MET A 101 13.08 -4.03 -2.30
CA MET A 101 11.64 -3.88 -2.09
C MET A 101 11.29 -2.40 -2.00
N LEU A 102 10.31 -1.98 -2.81
CA LEU A 102 9.64 -0.69 -2.69
C LEU A 102 8.22 -0.95 -2.22
N ARG A 103 7.85 -0.43 -1.05
CA ARG A 103 6.55 -0.68 -0.41
C ARG A 103 5.84 0.62 -0.09
N ILE A 104 4.54 0.67 -0.29
CA ILE A 104 3.65 1.76 0.13
C ILE A 104 2.65 1.16 1.11
N VAL A 105 2.50 1.82 2.27
CA VAL A 105 1.62 1.40 3.37
C VAL A 105 0.66 2.52 3.71
N GLU A 106 -0.63 2.23 3.80
CA GLU A 106 -1.65 3.13 4.32
C GLU A 106 -1.65 3.02 5.85
N THR A 107 -1.28 4.10 6.56
CA THR A 107 -1.01 4.07 8.01
C THR A 107 -2.11 4.66 8.90
N ARG A 108 -3.11 5.33 8.31
CA ARG A 108 -4.26 5.92 9.02
C ARG A 108 -5.55 5.84 8.20
N LEU A 109 -6.26 4.71 8.25
CA LEU A 109 -7.62 4.61 7.70
C LEU A 109 -8.64 5.18 8.71
N GLU A 110 -8.71 6.50 8.87
CA GLU A 110 -9.79 7.18 9.62
C GLU A 110 -11.12 7.12 8.84
N ALA A 111 -11.67 5.93 8.55
CA ALA A 111 -13.03 5.83 7.98
C ALA A 111 -13.72 4.45 8.02
N LEU A 112 -13.04 3.35 8.34
CA LEU A 112 -13.70 2.02 8.32
C LEU A 112 -14.21 1.54 9.68
N LYS A 113 -13.90 2.25 10.78
CA LYS A 113 -14.41 1.93 12.13
C LYS A 113 -15.83 2.42 12.42
N ARG A 114 -16.49 3.17 11.53
CA ARG A 114 -17.92 3.51 11.68
C ARG A 114 -18.85 2.46 11.07
N GLY A 115 -18.99 1.35 11.80
CA GLY A 115 -20.33 0.91 12.18
C GLY A 115 -21.22 0.29 11.10
N ARG A 116 -20.72 -0.73 10.41
CA ARG A 116 -21.55 -1.83 9.91
C ARG A 116 -22.01 -2.70 11.10
N ASN A 117 -22.74 -2.11 12.06
CA ASN A 117 -23.39 -2.65 13.28
C ASN A 117 -23.77 -1.40 14.13
N ALA A 118 -25.00 -0.99 14.43
CA ALA A 118 -26.25 -1.71 14.54
C ALA A 118 -27.43 -0.80 14.13
N VAL A 119 -28.04 -1.13 13.00
CA VAL A 119 -29.49 -0.98 12.84
C VAL A 119 -30.10 -2.05 13.74
N LYS A 120 -30.34 -1.73 15.02
CA LYS A 120 -31.32 -2.45 15.83
C LYS A 120 -32.48 -1.50 16.08
N ARG A 121 -33.57 -1.86 15.41
CA ARG A 121 -34.94 -1.40 15.62
C ARG A 121 -35.21 -1.21 17.12
N GLU A 122 -35.63 -0.02 17.52
CA GLU A 122 -36.67 0.11 18.54
C GLU A 122 -37.77 0.98 17.99
N THR A 123 -38.81 0.26 17.59
CA THR A 123 -40.14 0.74 17.26
C THR A 123 -40.89 0.89 18.57
N GLY A 124 -41.29 2.12 18.91
CA GLY A 124 -42.51 2.39 19.66
C GLY A 124 -42.49 2.32 21.20
N ASN A 125 -43.28 3.26 21.74
CA ASN A 125 -44.06 3.21 22.97
C ASN A 125 -43.43 3.74 24.27
N ALA A 126 -43.69 5.02 24.55
CA ALA A 126 -44.48 5.46 25.71
C ALA A 126 -44.99 6.90 25.46
#